data_AF-A0A447TPG2-F1
#
_entry.id   AF-A0A447TPG2-F1
#
_cell.length_a   1.000
_cell.length_b   1.000
_cell.length_c   1.000
_cell.angle_alpha   90.00
_cell.angle_beta   90.00
_cell.angle_gamma   90.00
#
_symmetry.space_group_name_H-M   'P 1'
#
loop_
_entity.id
_entity.type
_entity.pdbx_description
1 polymer ?
#
loop_
_entity_poly.entity_id
_entity_poly.type
_entity_poly.pdbx_seq_one_letter_code
_entity_poly.pdbx_strand_id
1 'polypeptide(L)' 'MSKKEFIYQAPFPMGEDKTEYYLLTSDYVSVSEFNGESILNVEPQALTLLAQQAFHDASFMLRPEHQQASRRHSP' A
#
# COMPACT_ATOMS: atom_id res chain seq x y z
N MET A 1 -27.27 18.23 33.15
CA MET A 1 -26.74 18.28 31.77
C MET A 1 -26.01 16.97 31.50
N SER A 2 -26.58 16.09 30.67
CA SER A 2 -25.97 14.80 30.34
C SER A 2 -24.72 15.04 29.49
N LYS A 3 -23.53 14.97 30.09
CA LYS A 3 -22.24 15.19 29.41
C LYS A 3 -21.87 13.89 28.71
N LYS A 4 -22.30 13.74 27.46
CA LYS A 4 -21.92 12.59 26.62
C LYS A 4 -20.41 12.65 26.38
N GLU A 5 -19.71 11.52 26.52
CA GLU A 5 -18.27 11.46 26.29
C GLU A 5 -17.93 11.77 24.81
N PHE A 6 -16.84 12.49 24.61
CA PHE A 6 -16.32 12.74 23.26
C PHE A 6 -15.62 11.49 22.74
N ILE A 7 -16.09 10.97 21.61
CA ILE A 7 -15.48 9.86 20.91
C ILE A 7 -15.02 10.37 19.56
N TYR A 8 -13.71 10.34 19.33
CA TYR A 8 -13.15 10.67 18.03
C TYR A 8 -13.52 9.58 17.01
N GLN A 9 -14.01 10.01 15.84
CA GLN A 9 -14.28 9.13 14.72
C GLN A 9 -13.51 9.63 13.50
N ALA A 10 -12.73 8.74 12.89
CA ALA A 10 -12.03 9.04 11.64
C ALA A 10 -13.05 9.32 10.51
N PRO A 11 -12.87 10.38 9.72
CA PRO A 11 -13.79 10.71 8.61
C PRO A 11 -13.87 9.62 7.54
N PHE A 12 -12.79 8.86 7.35
CA PHE A 12 -12.66 7.83 6.32
C PHE A 12 -12.25 6.50 6.97
N PRO A 13 -13.20 5.67 7.41
CA PRO A 13 -12.89 4.33 7.87
C PRO A 13 -12.37 3.49 6.70
N MET A 14 -11.24 2.81 6.91
CA MET A 14 -10.64 1.94 5.90
C MET A 14 -11.42 0.62 5.80
N GLY A 15 -11.57 0.12 4.59
CA GLY A 15 -12.13 -1.21 4.32
C GLY A 15 -11.08 -2.32 4.42
N GLU A 16 -11.52 -3.56 4.18
CA GLU A 16 -10.62 -4.71 4.07
C GLU A 16 -9.69 -4.55 2.85
N ASP A 17 -8.39 -4.76 3.04
CA ASP A 17 -7.43 -4.82 1.95
C ASP A 17 -7.34 -6.25 1.40
N LYS A 18 -7.75 -6.41 0.13
CA LYS A 18 -7.70 -7.68 -0.62
C LYS A 18 -6.62 -7.66 -1.69
N THR A 19 -5.75 -6.65 -1.69
CA THR A 19 -4.72 -6.48 -2.70
C THR A 19 -3.62 -7.50 -2.47
N GLU A 20 -3.28 -8.27 -3.50
CA GLU A 20 -2.11 -9.15 -3.47
C GLU A 20 -0.85 -8.34 -3.75
N TYR A 21 0.19 -8.53 -2.93
CA TYR A 21 1.48 -7.88 -3.07
C TYR A 21 2.57 -8.91 -3.36
N TYR A 22 3.56 -8.51 -4.14
CA TYR A 22 4.78 -9.28 -4.33
C TYR A 22 5.97 -8.53 -3.74
N LEU A 23 6.97 -9.27 -3.28
CA LEU A 23 8.21 -8.68 -2.76
C LEU A 23 9.09 -8.23 -3.93
N LEU A 24 9.31 -6.93 -4.05
CA LEU A 24 10.22 -6.37 -5.05
C LEU A 24 11.69 -6.50 -4.62
N THR A 25 12.00 -6.11 -3.39
CA THR A 25 13.32 -6.24 -2.76
C THR A 25 13.20 -6.01 -1.24
N SER A 26 14.21 -6.45 -0.50
CA SER A 26 14.40 -6.16 0.93
C SER A 26 15.69 -5.37 1.22
N ASP A 27 16.44 -4.96 0.20
CA ASP A 27 17.84 -4.52 0.37
C ASP A 27 17.96 -3.12 0.98
N TYR A 28 16.95 -2.28 0.80
CA TYR A 28 16.98 -0.85 1.15
C TYR A 28 16.25 -0.50 2.44
N VAL A 29 15.94 -1.52 3.24
CA VAL A 29 15.23 -1.36 4.51
C VAL A 29 16.03 -1.95 5.64
N SER A 30 16.05 -1.23 6.76
CA SER A 30 16.65 -1.71 8.01
C SER A 30 15.87 -1.20 9.20
N VAL A 31 16.05 -1.85 10.35
CA VAL A 31 15.45 -1.41 11.62
C VAL A 31 16.54 -0.87 12.52
N SER A 32 16.31 0.31 13.10
CA SER A 32 17.16 0.91 14.13
C SER A 32 16.35 1.31 15.35
N GLU A 33 16.99 1.43 16.50
CA GLU A 33 16.36 1.90 17.73
C GLU A 33 16.57 3.40 17.92
N PHE A 34 15.51 4.13 18.26
CA PHE A 34 15.56 5.55 18.63
C PHE A 34 14.63 5.81 19.81
N ASN A 35 15.17 6.34 20.92
CA ASN A 35 14.44 6.56 22.17
C ASN A 35 13.68 5.31 22.70
N GLY A 36 14.19 4.11 22.42
CA GLY A 36 13.55 2.84 22.82
C GLY A 36 12.37 2.43 21.93
N GLU A 37 12.17 3.11 20.80
CA GLU A 37 11.22 2.73 19.77
C GLU A 37 11.96 2.25 18.51
N SER A 38 11.47 1.17 17.91
CA SER A 38 11.98 0.67 16.64
C SER A 38 11.54 1.56 15.48
N ILE A 39 12.50 2.07 14.73
CA ILE A 39 12.33 2.92 13.55
C ILE A 39 12.72 2.13 12.30
N LEU A 40 11.86 2.18 11.28
CA LEU A 40 12.15 1.64 9.96
C LEU A 40 12.91 2.70 9.14
N ASN A 41 14.17 2.41 8.82
CA ASN A 41 14.95 3.22 7.90
C ASN A 41 14.73 2.71 6.48
N VAL A 42 14.41 3.64 5.58
CA VAL A 42 14.19 3.38 4.16
C VAL A 42 15.16 4.25 3.37
N GLU A 43 16.05 3.63 2.60
CA GLU A 43 16.97 4.38 1.74
C GLU A 43 16.20 5.04 0.57
N PRO A 44 16.57 6.25 0.14
CA PRO A 44 15.90 6.93 -0.98
C PRO A 44 15.82 6.10 -2.27
N GLN A 45 16.82 5.24 -2.50
CA GLN A 45 16.90 4.33 -3.63
C GLN A 45 15.72 3.35 -3.68
N ALA A 46 15.17 2.97 -2.51
CA ALA A 46 13.97 2.14 -2.43
C ALA A 46 12.79 2.79 -3.14
N LEU A 47 12.63 4.11 -2.95
CA LEU A 47 11.52 4.88 -3.52
C LEU A 47 11.69 5.03 -5.04
N THR A 48 12.93 5.24 -5.51
CA THR A 48 13.23 5.27 -6.94
C THR A 48 12.91 3.93 -7.61
N LEU A 49 13.37 2.82 -7.02
CA LEU A 49 13.11 1.48 -7.54
C LEU A 49 11.61 1.15 -7.55
N LEU A 50 10.92 1.42 -6.44
CA LEU A 50 9.48 1.20 -6.32
C LEU A 50 8.70 1.97 -7.39
N ALA A 51 8.99 3.25 -7.56
CA ALA A 51 8.32 4.07 -8.57
C ALA A 51 8.59 3.53 -9.98
N GLN A 52 9.84 3.22 -10.31
CA GLN A 52 10.21 2.68 -11.62
C GLN A 52 9.44 1.40 -11.94
N GLN A 53 9.41 0.44 -11.02
CA GLN A 53 8.70 -0.82 -11.20
C GLN A 53 7.18 -0.61 -11.29
N ALA A 54 6.61 0.22 -10.41
CA ALA A 54 5.18 0.48 -10.39
C ALA A 54 4.69 1.12 -11.71
N PHE A 55 5.44 2.08 -12.26
CA PHE A 55 5.08 2.71 -13.54
C PHE A 55 5.23 1.76 -14.73
N HIS A 56 6.23 0.88 -14.71
CA HIS A 56 6.34 -0.19 -15.70
C HIS A 56 5.12 -1.12 -15.63
N ASP A 57 4.81 -1.66 -14.45
CA ASP A 57 3.73 -2.64 -14.30
C ASP A 57 2.36 -2.03 -14.61
N ALA A 58 2.10 -0.81 -14.17
CA ALA A 58 0.84 -0.11 -14.47
C ALA A 58 0.65 0.16 -15.97
N SER A 59 1.74 0.28 -16.74
CA SER A 59 1.69 0.52 -18.19
C SER A 59 1.37 -0.74 -19.00
N PHE A 60 1.75 -1.92 -18.50
CA PHE A 60 1.68 -3.18 -19.26
C PHE A 60 0.79 -4.26 -18.63
N MET A 61 0.38 -4.09 -17.37
CA MET A 61 -0.43 -5.05 -16.63
C MET A 61 -1.71 -4.39 -16.12
N LEU A 62 -2.77 -5.20 -16.00
CA LEU A 62 -4.07 -4.77 -15.49
C LEU A 62 -4.44 -5.63 -14.28
N ARG A 63 -5.24 -5.07 -13.36
CA ARG A 63 -5.80 -5.87 -12.27
C ARG A 63 -6.68 -7.00 -12.83
N PRO A 64 -6.69 -8.19 -12.20
CA PRO A 64 -7.49 -9.32 -12.67
C PRO A 64 -8.97 -9.00 -12.85
N GLU A 65 -9.56 -8.20 -11.96
CA GLU A 65 -10.96 -7.78 -12.05
C GLU A 65 -11.29 -7.06 -13.36
N HIS A 66 -10.40 -6.16 -13.82
CA HIS A 66 -10.56 -5.47 -15.10
C HIS A 66 -10.43 -6.45 -16.28
N GLN A 67 -9.44 -7.34 -16.25
CA GLN A 67 -9.24 -8.33 -17.31
C GLN A 67 -10.42 -9.31 -17.44
N GLN A 68 -10.98 -9.76 -16.30
CA GLN A 68 -12.16 -10.62 -16.28
C GLN A 68 -13.38 -9.91 -16.85
N ALA A 69 -13.58 -8.63 -16.52
CA ALA A 69 -14.65 -7.83 -17.09
C ALA A 69 -14.52 -7.75 -18.62
N SER A 70 -13.33 -7.47 -19.17
CA SER A 70 -13.11 -7.43 -20.62
C SER A 70 -13.38 -8.77 -21.31
N ARG A 71 -12.94 -9.89 -20.73
CA ARG A 71 -13.15 -11.24 -21.30
C ARG A 71 -14.62 -11.65 -21.34
N ARG A 72 -15.45 -11.18 -20.39
CA ARG A 72 -16.89 -11.45 -20.35
C ARG A 72 -17.69 -10.71 -21.43
N HIS A 73 -17.13 -9.62 -22.00
CA HIS A 73 -17.79 -8.78 -23.00
C HIS A 73 -17.22 -8.97 -24.42
N SER A 74 -16.29 -9.91 -24.61
CA SER A 74 -15.81 -10.30 -25.93
C SER A 74 -16.74 -11.38 -26.50
N PRO A 75 -17.20 -11.27 -27.76
CA PRO A 75 -18.13 -12.23 -28.38
C PRO A 75 -17.52 -13.62 -28.58
#